data_AF-A0A496DA65-F1
#
_entry.id   AF-A0A496DA65-F1
#
_cell.length_a   1.000
_cell.length_b   1.000
_cell.length_c   1.000
_cell.angle_alpha   90.00
_cell.angle_beta   90.00
_cell.angle_gamma   90.00
#
_symmetry.space_group_name_H-M   'P 1'
#
loop_
_entity.id
_entity.type
_entity.pdbx_description
1 polymer ?
#
loop_
_entity_poly.entity_id
_entity_poly.type
_entity_poly.pdbx_seq_one_letter_code
_entity_poly.pdbx_strand_id
1 'polypeptide(L)'
;MAYEKEIKSALKNKFHANMGLSDSTYEKVANTLGATTTKEEEIETAVSGAEPWLKIVQGEADVIRRTTKGGNNPNNPNPQNPDPTNMEALIEAAVKKATTPLTQEIETLKKGNASKAFGEKLLGKLKDKGVDPNFYGPAIEGREFTNDSEVDAFVESLSGKYDAFNQSLADKGLSQVPKPVLGGVNKEGISTATQAFIESRKAEAKDNSLGGKQL
;
A
#
# COMPACT_ATOMS: atom_id res chain seq x y z
N MET A 1 -3.64 24.68 -8.81
CA MET A 1 -2.94 23.54 -8.19
C MET A 1 -2.52 23.99 -6.80
N ALA A 2 -2.67 23.14 -5.77
CA ALA A 2 -2.94 23.63 -4.41
C ALA A 2 -1.75 24.26 -3.67
N TYR A 3 -0.48 24.03 -4.09
CA TYR A 3 0.69 24.51 -3.32
C TYR A 3 1.87 24.97 -4.19
N GLU A 4 1.65 25.22 -5.48
CA GLU A 4 2.71 25.57 -6.43
C GLU A 4 3.47 26.84 -6.00
N LYS A 5 2.75 27.85 -5.52
CA LYS A 5 3.34 29.15 -5.14
C LYS A 5 4.18 29.03 -3.87
N GLU A 6 3.69 28.25 -2.92
CA GLU A 6 4.34 27.94 -1.64
C GLU A 6 5.61 27.11 -1.87
N ILE A 7 5.53 26.08 -2.72
CA ILE A 7 6.69 25.26 -3.11
C ILE A 7 7.72 26.10 -3.86
N LYS A 8 7.31 26.96 -4.80
CA LYS A 8 8.23 27.87 -5.52
C LYS A 8 8.97 28.78 -4.54
N SER A 9 8.24 29.36 -3.58
CA SER A 9 8.82 30.22 -2.55
C SER A 9 9.80 29.46 -1.67
N ALA A 10 9.45 28.25 -1.23
CA ALA A 10 10.31 27.41 -0.41
C ALA A 10 11.60 26.98 -1.13
N LEU A 11 11.50 26.58 -2.40
CA LEU A 11 12.66 26.24 -3.24
C LEU A 11 13.59 27.44 -3.42
N LYS A 12 13.04 28.64 -3.69
CA LYS A 12 13.86 29.86 -3.84
C LYS A 12 14.56 30.21 -2.54
N ASN A 13 13.84 30.22 -1.42
CA ASN A 13 14.43 30.54 -0.12
C ASN A 13 15.57 29.58 0.26
N LYS A 14 15.44 28.30 -0.08
CA LYS A 14 16.42 27.27 0.29
C LYS A 14 17.62 27.20 -0.67
N PHE A 15 17.41 27.44 -1.97
CA PHE A 15 18.42 27.11 -3.00
C PHE A 15 18.88 28.28 -3.87
N HIS A 16 18.13 29.39 -3.95
CA HIS A 16 18.42 30.49 -4.89
C HIS A 16 19.76 31.18 -4.60
N ALA A 17 20.14 31.32 -3.32
CA ALA A 17 21.41 31.92 -2.92
C ALA A 17 22.63 31.07 -3.33
N ASN A 18 22.47 29.75 -3.42
CA ASN A 18 23.60 28.83 -3.56
C ASN A 18 23.77 28.28 -4.99
N MET A 19 22.71 28.24 -5.79
CA MET A 19 22.71 27.50 -7.06
C MET A 19 22.66 28.38 -8.31
N GLY A 20 22.35 29.67 -8.19
CA GLY A 20 22.34 30.59 -9.34
C GLY A 20 21.43 30.13 -10.50
N LEU A 21 20.33 29.45 -10.17
CA LEU A 21 19.34 28.94 -11.12
C LEU A 21 18.32 30.04 -11.48
N SER A 22 17.72 29.93 -12.67
CA SER A 22 16.72 30.90 -13.13
C SER A 22 15.38 30.75 -12.41
N ASP A 23 14.60 31.82 -12.35
CA ASP A 23 13.27 31.79 -11.72
C ASP A 23 12.30 30.83 -12.45
N SER A 24 12.47 30.68 -13.76
CA SER A 24 11.74 29.72 -14.60
C SER A 24 12.05 28.26 -14.22
N THR A 25 13.27 27.98 -13.78
CA THR A 25 13.66 26.64 -13.29
C THR A 25 12.86 26.30 -12.03
N TYR A 26 12.82 27.21 -11.04
CA TYR A 26 12.05 27.01 -9.82
C TYR A 26 10.55 26.88 -10.08
N GLU A 27 10.02 27.62 -11.05
CA GLU A 27 8.61 27.54 -11.45
C GLU A 27 8.22 26.19 -12.05
N LYS A 28 9.07 25.62 -12.92
CA LYS A 28 8.82 24.30 -13.51
C LYS A 28 8.86 23.18 -12.46
N VAL A 29 9.79 23.27 -11.51
CA VAL A 29 9.85 22.32 -10.38
C VAL A 29 8.62 22.44 -9.50
N ALA A 30 8.25 23.67 -9.15
CA ALA A 30 7.10 23.93 -8.32
C ALA A 30 5.80 23.45 -8.97
N ASN A 31 5.66 23.60 -10.29
CA ASN A 31 4.55 23.02 -11.06
C ASN A 31 4.51 21.50 -10.97
N THR A 32 5.68 20.86 -11.13
CA THR A 32 5.79 19.39 -11.13
C THR A 32 5.50 18.83 -9.73
N LEU A 33 6.09 19.41 -8.69
CA LEU A 33 5.86 19.00 -7.31
C LEU A 33 4.46 19.39 -6.81
N GLY A 34 3.96 20.54 -7.22
CA GLY A 34 2.62 21.03 -6.88
C GLY A 34 1.49 20.23 -7.52
N ALA A 35 1.78 19.46 -8.58
CA ALA A 35 0.85 18.50 -9.15
C ALA A 35 0.71 17.22 -8.32
N THR A 36 1.72 16.88 -7.49
CA THR A 36 1.72 15.68 -6.63
C THR A 36 1.57 16.00 -5.15
N THR A 37 1.79 17.25 -4.74
CA THR A 37 1.67 17.71 -3.35
C THR A 37 0.24 18.08 -3.05
N THR A 38 -0.40 17.34 -2.15
CA THR A 38 -1.82 17.55 -1.79
C THR A 38 -2.01 18.11 -0.39
N LYS A 39 -0.95 18.12 0.42
CA LYS A 39 -0.94 18.61 1.80
C LYS A 39 0.25 19.55 2.03
N GLU A 40 0.06 20.52 2.89
CA GLU A 40 1.10 21.50 3.25
C GLU A 40 2.33 20.84 3.91
N GLU A 41 2.11 19.79 4.71
CA GLU A 41 3.15 19.00 5.38
C GLU A 41 4.12 18.30 4.40
N GLU A 42 3.66 18.02 3.17
CA GLU A 42 4.46 17.35 2.14
C GLU A 42 5.40 18.32 1.41
N ILE A 43 5.19 19.63 1.55
CA ILE A 43 5.95 20.69 0.86
C ILE A 43 7.43 20.62 1.25
N GLU A 44 7.76 20.50 2.54
CA GLU A 44 9.15 20.49 2.96
C GLU A 44 9.91 19.25 2.48
N THR A 45 9.22 18.11 2.46
CA THR A 45 9.76 16.85 1.92
C THR A 45 9.96 16.94 0.41
N ALA A 46 8.99 17.49 -0.31
CA ALA A 46 9.07 17.72 -1.76
C ALA A 46 10.20 18.70 -2.13
N VAL A 47 10.34 19.80 -1.38
CA VAL A 47 11.40 20.81 -1.55
C VAL A 47 12.77 20.22 -1.27
N SER A 48 12.90 19.38 -0.24
CA SER A 48 14.16 18.72 0.10
C SER A 48 14.51 17.62 -0.90
N GLY A 49 13.52 16.86 -1.39
CA GLY A 49 13.69 15.87 -2.45
C GLY A 49 14.10 16.47 -3.79
N ALA A 50 13.81 17.76 -4.02
CA ALA A 50 14.25 18.47 -5.23
C ALA A 50 15.72 18.92 -5.18
N GLU A 51 16.38 18.87 -4.02
CA GLU A 51 17.76 19.36 -3.86
C GLU A 51 18.79 18.63 -4.75
N PRO A 52 18.81 17.28 -4.82
CA PRO A 52 19.75 16.57 -5.69
C PRO A 52 19.55 16.93 -7.17
N TRP A 53 18.29 17.08 -7.60
CA TRP A 53 17.95 17.51 -8.96
C TRP A 53 18.46 18.92 -9.26
N LEU A 54 18.22 19.88 -8.37
CA LEU A 54 18.67 21.26 -8.53
C LEU A 54 20.21 21.35 -8.60
N LYS A 55 20.94 20.53 -7.81
CA LYS A 55 22.41 20.43 -7.88
C LYS A 55 22.90 19.93 -9.24
N ILE A 56 22.20 18.98 -9.85
CA ILE A 56 22.52 18.47 -11.19
C ILE A 56 22.31 19.57 -12.23
N VAL A 57 21.14 20.23 -12.20
CA VAL A 57 20.83 21.34 -13.12
C VAL A 57 21.83 22.48 -12.99
N GLN A 58 22.25 22.82 -11.76
CA GLN A 58 23.33 23.77 -11.54
C GLN A 58 24.64 23.28 -12.17
N GLY A 59 25.04 22.04 -11.90
CA GLY A 59 26.29 21.47 -12.41
C GLY A 59 26.38 21.56 -13.93
N GLU A 60 25.28 21.31 -14.64
CA GLU A 60 25.18 21.44 -16.09
C GLU A 60 25.23 22.90 -16.55
N ALA A 61 24.47 23.79 -15.91
CA ALA A 61 24.50 25.22 -16.20
C ALA A 61 25.91 25.81 -16.00
N ASP A 62 26.66 25.30 -15.02
CA ASP A 62 28.05 25.69 -14.75
C ASP A 62 29.04 25.10 -15.74
N VAL A 63 28.81 23.89 -16.26
CA VAL A 63 29.59 23.34 -17.38
C VAL A 63 29.39 24.20 -18.63
N ILE A 64 28.13 24.51 -18.99
CA ILE A 64 27.82 25.34 -20.17
C ILE A 64 28.39 26.75 -20.01
N ARG A 65 28.30 27.37 -18.82
CA ARG A 65 28.93 28.67 -18.56
C ARG A 65 30.46 28.62 -18.68
N ARG A 66 31.10 27.52 -18.27
CA ARG A 66 32.56 27.34 -18.43
C ARG A 66 32.97 27.14 -19.89
N THR A 67 32.22 26.34 -20.65
CA THR A 67 32.53 26.09 -22.07
C THR A 67 32.25 27.29 -22.95
N THR A 68 31.24 28.11 -22.63
CA THR A 68 30.89 29.33 -23.38
C THR A 68 31.75 30.55 -23.02
N LYS A 69 32.30 30.63 -21.80
CA LYS A 69 33.21 31.72 -21.38
C LYS A 69 34.70 31.43 -21.60
N GLY A 70 35.08 30.23 -22.03
CA GLY A 70 36.47 29.80 -22.25
C GLY A 70 37.19 30.40 -23.47
N GLY A 71 36.75 31.56 -23.98
CA GLY A 71 37.35 32.22 -25.14
C GLY A 71 38.47 33.23 -24.84
N ASN A 72 38.74 33.58 -23.57
CA ASN A 72 39.79 34.55 -23.22
C ASN A 72 40.78 33.97 -22.21
N ASN A 73 41.68 33.11 -22.68
CA ASN A 73 42.95 32.88 -21.99
C ASN A 73 44.09 33.23 -22.97
N PRO A 74 44.87 34.31 -22.76
CA PRO A 74 45.87 34.79 -23.73
C PRO A 74 47.07 33.86 -23.98
N ASN A 75 47.10 32.67 -23.37
CA ASN A 75 48.32 31.85 -23.28
C ASN A 75 48.12 30.35 -23.59
N ASN A 76 47.11 29.98 -24.39
CA ASN A 76 46.98 28.59 -24.87
C ASN A 76 47.34 28.48 -26.36
N PRO A 77 48.37 27.70 -26.76
CA PRO A 77 48.81 27.62 -28.17
C PRO A 77 47.88 26.85 -29.11
N ASN A 78 46.75 26.33 -28.66
CA ASN A 78 45.83 25.61 -29.53
C ASN A 78 44.35 25.94 -29.23
N PRO A 79 43.71 26.82 -30.02
CA PRO A 79 42.27 26.91 -30.06
C PRO A 79 41.75 25.78 -30.94
N GLN A 80 41.75 24.55 -30.44
CA GLN A 80 40.97 23.51 -31.10
C GLN A 80 39.49 23.84 -30.83
N ASN A 81 38.83 24.43 -31.82
CA ASN A 81 37.37 24.45 -31.87
C ASN A 81 36.90 22.99 -31.69
N PRO A 82 36.07 22.67 -30.68
CA PRO A 82 35.53 21.34 -30.57
C PRO A 82 34.62 21.09 -31.79
N ASP A 83 34.89 20.01 -32.52
CA ASP A 83 34.08 19.58 -33.66
C ASP A 83 32.59 19.52 -33.23
N PRO A 84 31.65 20.10 -34.00
CA PRO A 84 30.22 20.12 -33.66
C PRO A 84 29.64 18.72 -33.41
N THR A 85 30.14 17.70 -34.11
CA THR A 85 29.80 16.28 -33.93
C THR A 85 30.17 15.75 -32.54
N ASN A 86 31.24 16.30 -31.94
CA ASN A 86 31.72 15.90 -30.61
C ASN A 86 30.94 16.63 -29.51
N MET A 87 30.43 17.84 -29.77
CA MET A 87 29.54 18.56 -28.85
C MET A 87 28.15 17.91 -28.76
N GLU A 88 27.56 17.48 -29.87
CA GLU A 88 26.27 16.76 -29.85
C GLU A 88 26.36 15.44 -29.07
N ALA A 89 27.42 14.67 -29.26
CA ALA A 89 27.66 13.46 -28.48
C ALA A 89 27.87 13.76 -26.97
N LEU A 90 28.56 14.86 -26.63
CA LEU A 90 28.78 15.27 -25.25
C LEU A 90 27.50 15.79 -24.59
N ILE A 91 26.67 16.52 -25.34
CA ILE A 91 25.36 17.01 -24.92
C ILE A 91 24.40 15.83 -24.75
N GLU A 92 24.37 14.87 -25.68
CA GLU A 92 23.51 13.69 -25.57
C GLU A 92 23.94 12.80 -24.40
N ALA A 93 25.24 12.64 -24.16
CA ALA A 93 25.76 11.91 -23.01
C ALA A 93 25.45 12.62 -21.69
N ALA A 94 25.55 13.95 -21.64
CA ALA A 94 25.18 14.75 -20.47
C ALA A 94 23.67 14.66 -20.20
N VAL A 95 22.85 14.87 -21.22
CA VAL A 95 21.39 14.77 -21.15
C VAL A 95 20.97 13.37 -20.74
N LYS A 96 21.51 12.29 -21.32
CA LYS A 96 21.22 10.91 -20.86
C LYS A 96 21.65 10.71 -19.41
N LYS A 97 22.85 11.15 -19.03
CA LYS A 97 23.35 11.00 -17.66
C LYS A 97 22.50 11.74 -16.62
N ALA A 98 21.90 12.86 -16.96
CA ALA A 98 20.96 13.58 -16.10
C ALA A 98 19.54 13.01 -16.14
N THR A 99 19.07 12.59 -17.32
CA THR A 99 17.67 12.18 -17.52
C THR A 99 17.43 10.72 -17.12
N THR A 100 18.42 9.83 -17.22
CA THR A 100 18.29 8.42 -16.80
C THR A 100 18.00 8.24 -15.30
N PRO A 101 18.75 8.84 -14.35
CA PRO A 101 18.42 8.73 -12.93
C PRO A 101 17.07 9.40 -12.61
N LEU A 102 16.71 10.47 -13.31
CA LEU A 102 15.41 11.13 -13.14
C LEU A 102 14.25 10.26 -13.60
N THR A 103 14.38 9.58 -14.74
CA THR A 103 13.37 8.64 -15.21
C THR A 103 13.21 7.48 -14.23
N GLN A 104 14.33 6.96 -13.69
CA GLN A 104 14.30 5.90 -12.69
C GLN A 104 13.62 6.33 -11.38
N GLU A 105 13.88 7.55 -10.90
CA GLU A 105 13.28 8.08 -9.68
C GLU A 105 11.79 8.39 -9.88
N ILE A 106 11.39 8.93 -11.04
CA ILE A 106 9.98 9.13 -11.41
C ILE A 106 9.24 7.78 -11.50
N GLU A 107 9.84 6.76 -12.11
CA GLU A 107 9.26 5.42 -12.15
C GLU A 107 9.13 4.82 -10.75
N THR A 108 10.13 5.01 -9.89
CA THR A 108 10.11 4.55 -8.49
C THR A 108 9.02 5.27 -7.69
N LEU A 109 8.90 6.59 -7.82
CA LEU A 109 7.85 7.38 -7.18
C LEU A 109 6.46 6.99 -7.68
N LYS A 110 6.30 6.78 -9.00
CA LYS A 110 5.03 6.32 -9.58
C LYS A 110 4.63 4.94 -9.05
N LYS A 111 5.57 3.99 -9.00
CA LYS A 111 5.35 2.66 -8.41
C LYS A 111 5.00 2.75 -6.92
N GLY A 112 5.74 3.56 -6.15
CA GLY A 112 5.47 3.77 -4.74
C GLY A 112 4.09 4.39 -4.47
N ASN A 113 3.67 5.36 -5.28
CA ASN A 113 2.36 6.00 -5.12
C ASN A 113 1.20 5.08 -5.51
N ALA A 114 1.35 4.29 -6.59
CA ALA A 114 0.39 3.27 -6.96
C ALA A 114 0.24 2.20 -5.87
N SER A 115 1.36 1.71 -5.34
CA SER A 115 1.38 0.71 -4.26
C SER A 115 0.65 1.21 -3.00
N LYS A 116 0.87 2.47 -2.59
CA LYS A 116 0.12 3.10 -1.48
C LYS A 116 -1.38 3.17 -1.74
N ALA A 117 -1.80 3.65 -2.91
CA ALA A 117 -3.22 3.78 -3.26
C ALA A 117 -3.94 2.41 -3.25
N PHE A 118 -3.28 1.36 -3.76
CA PHE A 118 -3.82 0.01 -3.70
C PHE A 118 -3.86 -0.56 -2.28
N GLY A 119 -2.85 -0.26 -1.45
CA GLY A 119 -2.84 -0.62 -0.03
C GLY A 119 -4.01 0.00 0.75
N GLU A 120 -4.29 1.28 0.54
CA GLU A 120 -5.44 1.96 1.15
C GLU A 120 -6.77 1.35 0.68
N LYS A 121 -6.90 1.07 -0.62
CA LYS A 121 -8.09 0.43 -1.19
C LYS A 121 -8.31 -0.98 -0.65
N LEU A 122 -7.24 -1.77 -0.51
CA LEU A 122 -7.27 -3.09 0.11
C LEU A 122 -7.79 -3.01 1.55
N LEU A 123 -7.21 -2.11 2.35
CA LEU A 123 -7.61 -1.92 3.75
C LEU A 123 -9.09 -1.52 3.87
N GLY A 124 -9.56 -0.62 3.02
CA GLY A 124 -10.98 -0.24 2.96
C GLY A 124 -11.89 -1.43 2.67
N LYS A 125 -11.59 -2.20 1.62
CA LYS A 125 -12.40 -3.37 1.23
C LYS A 125 -12.40 -4.48 2.28
N LEU A 126 -11.27 -4.76 2.92
CA LEU A 126 -11.18 -5.75 4.00
C LEU A 126 -11.99 -5.32 5.23
N LYS A 127 -11.96 -4.03 5.57
CA LYS A 127 -12.77 -3.45 6.64
C LYS A 127 -14.27 -3.55 6.32
N ASP A 128 -14.67 -3.26 5.08
CA ASP A 128 -16.07 -3.36 4.64
C ASP A 128 -16.58 -4.81 4.70
N LYS A 129 -15.71 -5.79 4.42
CA LYS A 129 -16.01 -7.23 4.59
C LYS A 129 -15.92 -7.73 6.04
N GLY A 130 -15.60 -6.85 7.00
CA GLY A 130 -15.55 -7.21 8.42
C GLY A 130 -14.42 -8.18 8.79
N VAL A 131 -13.35 -8.23 8.00
CA VAL A 131 -12.18 -9.05 8.31
C VAL A 131 -11.36 -8.38 9.42
N ASP A 132 -11.01 -9.13 10.46
CA ASP A 132 -10.26 -8.59 11.60
C ASP A 132 -8.84 -8.14 11.19
N PRO A 133 -8.37 -6.95 11.61
CA PRO A 133 -7.03 -6.46 11.31
C PRO A 133 -5.88 -7.39 11.70
N ASN A 134 -6.02 -8.15 12.78
CA ASN A 134 -5.02 -9.11 13.22
C ASN A 134 -4.95 -10.34 12.30
N PHE A 135 -6.05 -10.64 11.59
CA PHE A 135 -6.10 -11.76 10.65
C PHE A 135 -5.33 -11.45 9.37
N TYR A 136 -5.41 -10.21 8.87
CA TYR A 136 -4.78 -9.83 7.62
C TYR A 136 -3.43 -9.11 7.75
N GLY A 137 -3.12 -8.51 8.91
CA GLY A 137 -1.89 -7.74 9.12
C GLY A 137 -0.62 -8.43 8.60
N PRO A 138 -0.32 -9.67 9.04
CA PRO A 138 0.83 -10.43 8.54
C PRO A 138 0.72 -10.85 7.06
N ALA A 139 -0.50 -10.96 6.53
CA ALA A 139 -0.72 -11.42 5.16
C ALA A 139 -0.50 -10.33 4.11
N ILE A 140 -0.58 -9.05 4.52
CA ILE A 140 -0.44 -7.88 3.64
C ILE A 140 0.93 -7.19 3.80
N GLU A 141 1.68 -7.52 4.84
CA GLU A 141 3.01 -6.96 5.07
C GLU A 141 3.96 -7.26 3.89
N GLY A 142 4.54 -6.21 3.30
CA GLY A 142 5.45 -6.34 2.16
C GLY A 142 4.81 -6.74 0.83
N ARG A 143 3.47 -6.85 0.73
CA ARG A 143 2.82 -7.05 -0.57
C ARG A 143 2.70 -5.73 -1.33
N GLU A 144 2.98 -5.80 -2.63
CA GLU A 144 2.63 -4.76 -3.59
C GLU A 144 1.55 -5.27 -4.53
N PHE A 145 0.65 -4.38 -4.92
CA PHE A 145 -0.40 -4.63 -5.90
C PHE A 145 -0.15 -3.77 -7.12
N THR A 146 -0.36 -4.33 -8.30
CA THR A 146 -0.10 -3.60 -9.56
C THR A 146 -1.36 -3.03 -10.19
N ASN A 147 -2.52 -3.58 -9.83
CA ASN A 147 -3.81 -3.19 -10.38
C ASN A 147 -4.98 -3.52 -9.43
N ASP A 148 -6.14 -2.96 -9.73
CA ASP A 148 -7.36 -3.13 -8.93
C ASP A 148 -7.88 -4.58 -8.91
N SER A 149 -7.69 -5.33 -10.00
CA SER A 149 -8.14 -6.73 -10.10
C SER A 149 -7.39 -7.63 -9.12
N GLU A 150 -6.09 -7.41 -8.94
CA GLU A 150 -5.28 -8.11 -7.94
C GLU A 150 -5.73 -7.80 -6.51
N VAL A 151 -6.05 -6.53 -6.23
CA VAL A 151 -6.61 -6.12 -4.93
C VAL A 151 -7.92 -6.86 -4.68
N ASP A 152 -8.83 -6.86 -5.65
CA ASP A 152 -10.14 -7.52 -5.55
C ASP A 152 -10.01 -9.03 -5.33
N ALA A 153 -9.21 -9.71 -6.14
CA ALA A 153 -8.99 -11.14 -6.01
C ALA A 153 -8.40 -11.51 -4.63
N PHE A 154 -7.47 -10.70 -4.12
CA PHE A 154 -6.88 -10.92 -2.81
C PHE A 154 -7.89 -10.69 -1.67
N VAL A 155 -8.69 -9.62 -1.74
CA VAL A 155 -9.78 -9.35 -0.78
C VAL A 155 -10.75 -10.52 -0.73
N GLU A 156 -11.21 -11.01 -1.88
CA GLU A 156 -12.15 -12.14 -1.94
C GLU A 156 -11.54 -13.42 -1.37
N SER A 157 -10.29 -13.72 -1.73
CA SER A 157 -9.59 -14.89 -1.20
C SER A 157 -9.41 -14.82 0.32
N LEU A 158 -9.02 -13.67 0.84
CA LEU A 158 -8.77 -13.50 2.27
C LEU A 158 -10.06 -13.53 3.09
N SER A 159 -11.11 -12.89 2.58
CA SER A 159 -12.43 -12.88 3.23
C SER A 159 -13.03 -14.28 3.26
N GLY A 160 -12.95 -15.02 2.15
CA GLY A 160 -13.41 -16.41 2.12
C GLY A 160 -12.64 -17.32 3.10
N LYS A 161 -11.33 -17.09 3.27
CA LYS A 161 -10.53 -17.80 4.29
C LYS A 161 -10.93 -17.42 5.72
N TYR A 162 -11.26 -16.15 5.94
CA TYR A 162 -11.73 -15.67 7.24
C TYR A 162 -13.10 -16.28 7.60
N ASP A 163 -14.02 -16.34 6.63
CA ASP A 163 -15.32 -16.99 6.83
C ASP A 163 -15.17 -18.48 7.14
N ALA A 164 -14.32 -19.19 6.38
CA ALA A 164 -14.03 -20.59 6.64
C ALA A 164 -13.37 -20.82 8.02
N PHE A 165 -12.50 -19.89 8.44
CA PHE A 165 -11.89 -19.92 9.77
C PHE A 165 -12.94 -19.73 10.87
N ASN A 166 -13.83 -18.74 10.73
CA ASN A 166 -14.92 -18.49 11.67
C ASN A 166 -15.88 -19.67 11.74
N GLN A 167 -16.21 -20.29 10.61
CA GLN A 167 -17.02 -21.51 10.57
C GLN A 167 -16.33 -22.64 11.33
N SER A 168 -15.03 -22.84 11.15
CA SER A 168 -14.28 -23.87 11.89
C SER A 168 -14.29 -23.61 13.41
N LEU A 169 -14.21 -22.33 13.83
CA LEU A 169 -14.34 -21.97 15.24
C LEU A 169 -15.75 -22.24 15.77
N ALA A 170 -16.79 -21.91 15.00
CA ALA A 170 -18.17 -22.20 15.36
C ALA A 170 -18.42 -23.71 15.48
N ASP A 171 -17.93 -24.51 14.53
CA ASP A 171 -18.04 -25.97 14.54
C ASP A 171 -17.31 -26.58 15.74
N LYS A 172 -16.09 -26.10 16.03
CA LYS A 172 -15.35 -26.52 17.22
C LYS A 172 -16.08 -26.12 18.51
N GLY A 173 -16.62 -24.91 18.59
CA GLY A 173 -17.42 -24.46 19.73
C GLY A 173 -18.64 -25.35 19.93
N LEU A 174 -19.38 -25.64 18.85
CA LEU A 174 -20.55 -26.53 18.88
C LEU A 174 -20.16 -27.96 19.26
N SER A 175 -19.00 -28.45 18.81
CA SER A 175 -18.50 -29.79 19.15
C SER A 175 -18.20 -29.96 20.65
N GLN A 176 -17.88 -28.86 21.35
CA GLN A 176 -17.63 -28.86 22.79
C GLN A 176 -18.91 -28.76 23.62
N VAL A 177 -20.02 -28.29 23.03
CA VAL A 177 -21.32 -28.30 23.70
C VAL A 177 -21.85 -29.73 23.68
N PRO A 178 -22.13 -30.35 24.84
CA PRO A 178 -22.71 -31.68 24.88
C PRO A 178 -24.03 -31.67 24.09
N LYS A 179 -24.19 -32.68 23.22
CA LYS A 179 -25.37 -32.81 22.38
C LYS A 179 -26.63 -32.70 23.26
N PRO A 180 -27.64 -31.89 22.86
CA PRO A 180 -28.87 -31.79 23.61
C PRO A 180 -29.48 -33.18 23.83
N VAL A 181 -29.94 -33.46 25.05
CA VAL A 181 -30.59 -34.73 25.46
C VAL A 181 -31.85 -35.03 24.62
N LEU A 182 -32.34 -34.06 23.85
CA LEU A 182 -33.46 -34.22 22.93
C LEU A 182 -33.07 -34.68 21.51
N GLY A 183 -31.79 -34.56 21.12
CA GLY A 183 -31.32 -34.86 19.77
C GLY A 183 -30.63 -36.22 19.60
N GLY A 184 -30.26 -36.88 20.69
CA GLY A 184 -29.68 -38.22 20.64
C GLY A 184 -30.76 -39.27 20.49
N VAL A 185 -30.75 -40.01 19.38
CA VAL A 185 -31.62 -41.18 19.18
C VAL A 185 -30.89 -42.48 19.51
N ASN A 186 -31.60 -43.46 20.06
CA ASN A 186 -31.08 -44.81 20.25
C ASN A 186 -31.00 -45.57 18.90
N LYS A 187 -30.56 -46.84 18.91
CA LYS A 187 -30.47 -47.69 17.70
C LYS A 187 -31.81 -47.88 16.95
N GLU A 188 -32.92 -47.56 17.61
CA GLU A 188 -34.28 -47.69 17.09
C GLU A 188 -34.85 -46.34 16.62
N GLY A 189 -34.05 -45.26 16.65
CA GLY A 189 -34.47 -43.92 16.24
C GLY A 189 -35.29 -43.16 17.28
N ILE A 190 -35.44 -43.68 18.50
CA ILE A 190 -36.22 -43.05 19.58
C ILE A 190 -35.34 -42.04 20.33
N SER A 191 -35.83 -40.82 20.54
CA SER A 191 -35.09 -39.81 21.30
C SER A 191 -34.82 -40.28 22.73
N THR A 192 -33.66 -39.94 23.26
CA THR A 192 -33.23 -40.28 24.62
C THR A 192 -34.20 -39.74 25.67
N ALA A 193 -34.81 -38.57 25.46
CA ALA A 193 -35.86 -38.06 26.32
C ALA A 193 -37.19 -38.84 26.21
N THR A 194 -37.59 -39.27 25.01
CA THR A 194 -38.77 -40.12 24.84
C THR A 194 -38.54 -41.48 25.50
N GLN A 195 -37.34 -42.05 25.37
CA GLN A 195 -36.99 -43.30 26.04
C GLN A 195 -37.02 -43.15 27.57
N ALA A 196 -36.41 -42.09 28.12
CA ALA A 196 -36.46 -41.80 29.55
C ALA A 196 -37.90 -41.61 30.06
N PHE A 197 -38.75 -40.95 29.27
CA PHE A 197 -40.18 -40.81 29.58
C PHE A 197 -40.89 -42.18 29.60
N ILE A 198 -40.68 -43.02 28.58
CA ILE A 198 -41.26 -44.37 28.54
C ILE A 198 -40.80 -45.22 29.73
N GLU A 199 -39.52 -45.15 30.08
CA GLU A 199 -38.95 -45.85 31.24
C GLU A 199 -39.54 -45.34 32.56
N SER A 200 -39.70 -44.02 32.72
CA SER A 200 -40.36 -43.43 33.90
C SER A 200 -41.81 -43.90 34.04
N ARG A 201 -42.56 -43.97 32.94
CA ARG A 201 -43.94 -44.48 32.93
C ARG A 201 -44.03 -45.97 33.23
N LYS A 202 -43.06 -46.77 32.77
CA LYS A 202 -42.96 -48.20 33.13
C LYS A 202 -42.60 -48.40 34.60
N ALA A 203 -41.77 -47.54 35.18
CA ALA A 203 -41.43 -47.58 36.61
C ALA A 203 -42.64 -47.20 37.48
N GLU A 204 -43.36 -46.13 37.14
CA GLU A 204 -44.63 -45.74 37.80
C GLU A 204 -45.69 -46.86 37.74
N ALA A 205 -45.81 -47.56 36.61
CA ALA A 205 -46.73 -48.68 36.46
C ALA A 205 -46.35 -49.93 37.29
N LYS A 206 -45.06 -50.11 37.62
CA LYS A 206 -44.60 -51.18 38.50
C LYS A 206 -44.81 -50.85 39.98
N ASP A 207 -44.71 -49.57 40.36
CA ASP A 207 -44.94 -49.10 41.73
C ASP A 207 -46.44 -49.07 42.07
N ASN A 208 -47.30 -48.76 41.09
CA ASN A 208 -48.75 -48.93 41.16
C ASN A 208 -49.23 -50.37 40.91
N SER A 209 -48.38 -51.38 41.19
CA SER A 209 -48.84 -52.76 41.26
C SER A 209 -49.91 -52.85 42.34
N LEU A 210 -51.16 -52.95 41.90
CA LEU A 210 -52.36 -53.15 42.71
C LEU A 210 -52.16 -54.32 43.69
N GLY A 211 -51.63 -54.00 44.87
CA GLY A 211 -51.66 -54.85 46.03
C GLY A 211 -53.11 -55.05 46.43
N GLY A 212 -53.65 -56.21 46.06
CA GLY A 212 -55.07 -56.49 46.13
C GLY A 212 -55.65 -56.46 47.54
N LYS A 213 -56.98 -56.35 47.60
CA LYS A 213 -57.75 -57.01 48.65
C LYS A 213 -58.76 -57.91 47.95
N GLN A 214 -58.50 -59.22 48.01
CA GLN A 214 -59.55 -60.21 47.83
C GLN A 214 -60.52 -60.05 49.00
N LEU A 215 -61.78 -59.73 48.71
CA LEU A 215 -62.94 -59.92 49.55
C LEU A 215 -64.11 -60.33 48.66
#